data_AF-A0A1Y2S6Y5-F1
#
_entry.id   AF-A0A1Y2S6Y5-F1
#
_cell.length_a   1.000
_cell.length_b   1.000
_cell.length_c   1.000
_cell.angle_alpha   90.00
_cell.angle_beta   90.00
_cell.angle_gamma   90.00
#
_symmetry.space_group_name_H-M   'P 1'
#
loop_
_entity.id
_entity.type
_entity.pdbx_description
1 polymer ?
#
loop_
_entity_poly.entity_id
_entity_poly.type
_entity_poly.pdbx_seq_one_letter_code
_entity_poly.pdbx_strand_id
1 'polypeptide(L)' 'MKMAQKRQITQDEWERILPAIKARFSDSTTEIGYSVFVKGERQIDVAAQMGVTKQNVGLASKAIWTF' A
#
# COMPACT_ATOMS: atom_id res chain seq x y z
N MET A 1 -24.12 5.48 0.32
CA MET A 1 -22.68 5.58 -0.02
C MET A 1 -21.95 4.43 0.69
N LYS A 2 -21.39 3.46 -0.04
CA LYS A 2 -20.50 2.45 0.58
C LYS A 2 -19.20 3.16 0.93
N MET A 3 -18.99 3.49 2.21
CA MET A 3 -17.68 3.90 2.71
C MET A 3 -16.70 2.77 2.37
N ALA A 4 -15.69 3.05 1.55
CA ALA A 4 -14.60 2.10 1.34
C ALA A 4 -13.97 1.87 2.71
N GLN A 5 -14.09 0.65 3.24
CA GLN A 5 -13.43 0.27 4.49
C GLN A 5 -11.95 0.65 4.35
N LYS A 6 -11.47 1.51 5.26
CA LYS A 6 -10.04 1.86 5.28
C LYS A 6 -9.28 0.56 5.52
N ARG A 7 -8.55 0.12 4.50
CA ARG A 7 -7.64 -1.01 4.59
C ARG A 7 -6.47 -0.51 5.41
N GLN A 8 -6.44 -0.87 6.69
CA GLN A 8 -5.38 -0.46 7.61
C GLN A 8 -4.83 -1.72 8.26
N ILE A 9 -3.51 -1.82 8.31
CA ILE A 9 -2.75 -2.95 8.85
C ILE A 9 -1.83 -2.35 9.93
N THR A 10 -1.66 -3.02 11.05
CA THR A 10 -0.73 -2.56 12.10
C THR A 10 0.73 -2.74 11.66
N GLN A 11 1.66 -2.07 12.35
CA GLN A 11 3.10 -2.26 12.11
C GLN A 11 3.51 -3.74 12.28
N ASP A 12 3.08 -4.38 13.36
CA ASP A 12 3.42 -5.77 13.66
C ASP A 12 2.87 -6.74 12.61
N GLU A 13 1.64 -6.55 12.16
CA GLU A 13 1.06 -7.35 11.08
C GLU A 13 1.79 -7.15 9.77
N TRP A 14 2.16 -5.91 9.45
CA TRP A 14 2.96 -5.59 8.27
C TRP A 14 4.31 -6.29 8.29
N GLU A 15 5.03 -6.23 9.41
CA GLU A 15 6.34 -6.89 9.57
C GLU A 15 6.26 -8.40 9.40
N ARG A 16 5.18 -9.04 9.86
CA ARG A 16 4.94 -10.48 9.67
C ARG A 16 4.77 -10.88 8.21
N ILE A 17 4.10 -10.05 7.41
CA ILE A 17 3.83 -10.34 5.99
C ILE A 17 4.87 -9.74 5.04
N LEU A 18 5.71 -8.82 5.51
CA LEU A 18 6.70 -8.10 4.71
C LEU A 18 7.64 -9.01 3.92
N PRO A 19 8.16 -10.15 4.45
CA PRO A 19 8.98 -11.07 3.66
C PRO A 19 8.25 -11.61 2.43
N ALA A 20 6.96 -11.97 2.57
CA ALA A 20 6.15 -12.46 1.45
C ALA A 20 5.85 -11.36 0.43
N ILE A 21 5.59 -10.13 0.89
CA ILE A 21 5.41 -8.95 0.02
C ILE A 21 6.69 -8.69 -0.78
N LYS A 22 7.85 -8.59 -0.12
CA LYS A 22 9.14 -8.33 -0.77
C LYS A 22 9.58 -9.43 -1.73
N ALA A 23 9.17 -10.68 -1.49
CA ALA A 23 9.44 -11.78 -2.42
C ALA A 23 8.67 -11.66 -3.74
N ARG A 24 7.54 -10.93 -3.75
CA ARG A 24 6.61 -10.87 -4.89
C ARG A 24 6.53 -9.50 -5.57
N PHE A 25 6.84 -8.43 -4.86
CA PHE A 25 6.66 -7.06 -5.32
C PHE A 25 7.95 -6.25 -5.24
N SER A 26 8.05 -5.22 -6.08
CA SER A 26 9.18 -4.29 -6.04
C SER A 26 9.20 -3.47 -4.75
N ASP A 27 10.35 -2.90 -4.41
CA ASP A 27 10.49 -2.00 -3.26
C ASP A 27 9.54 -0.80 -3.36
N SER A 28 9.36 -0.24 -4.57
CA SER A 28 8.40 0.84 -4.82
C SER A 28 6.96 0.43 -4.50
N THR A 29 6.54 -0.77 -4.92
CA THR A 29 5.20 -1.30 -4.62
C THR A 29 5.03 -1.56 -3.12
N THR A 30 6.08 -2.08 -2.48
CA THR A 30 6.13 -2.33 -1.05
C THR A 30 6.00 -1.04 -0.25
N GLU A 31 6.72 0.03 -0.62
CA GLU A 31 6.63 1.34 0.03
C GLU A 31 5.25 1.99 -0.14
N ILE A 32 4.64 1.85 -1.32
CA ILE A 32 3.24 2.26 -1.56
C ILE A 32 2.31 1.53 -0.58
N GLY A 33 2.45 0.21 -0.46
CA GLY A 33 1.65 -0.60 0.45
C GLY A 33 1.80 -0.17 1.90
N TYR A 34 3.04 0.06 2.34
CA TYR A 34 3.35 0.50 3.69
C TYR A 34 2.73 1.87 4.01
N SER A 35 2.91 2.84 3.12
CA SER A 35 2.39 4.20 3.32
C SER A 35 0.86 4.24 3.32
N VAL A 36 0.20 3.44 2.48
CA VAL A 36 -1.27 3.38 2.43
C VAL A 36 -1.87 2.58 3.59
N PHE A 37 -1.34 1.39 3.88
CA PHE A 37 -1.97 0.47 4.83
C PHE A 37 -1.50 0.64 6.27
N VAL A 38 -0.24 1.01 6.49
CA VAL A 38 0.31 1.13 7.85
C VAL A 38 0.26 2.58 8.32
N LYS A 39 0.81 3.51 7.53
CA LYS A 39 0.79 4.94 7.88
C LYS A 39 -0.59 5.58 7.69
N GLY A 40 -1.47 4.95 6.90
CA GLY A 40 -2.81 5.47 6.62
C GLY A 40 -2.82 6.71 5.73
N GLU A 41 -1.77 6.93 4.93
CA GLU A 41 -1.65 8.07 4.04
C GLU A 41 -2.68 7.99 2.90
N ARG A 42 -3.11 9.16 2.40
CA ARG A 42 -4.03 9.19 1.26
C ARG A 42 -3.23 8.84 0.01
N GLN A 43 -3.80 7.99 -0.84
CA GLN A 43 -3.17 7.57 -2.09
C GLN A 43 -2.74 8.73 -3.02
N ILE A 44 -3.43 9.87 -2.96
CA ILE A 44 -3.06 11.07 -3.73
C ILE A 44 -1.77 11.73 -3.20
N ASP A 45 -1.56 11.71 -1.89
CA ASP A 45 -0.36 12.28 -1.27
C ASP A 45 0.84 11.36 -1.55
N VAL A 46 0.65 10.04 -1.39
CA VAL A 46 1.66 9.01 -1.75
C VAL A 46 2.06 9.13 -3.22
N ALA A 47 1.09 9.32 -4.12
CA ALA A 47 1.36 9.52 -5.54
C ALA A 47 2.25 10.74 -5.81
N ALA A 48 1.97 11.86 -5.14
CA ALA A 48 2.78 13.07 -5.26
C ALA A 48 4.20 12.89 -4.70
N GLN A 49 4.34 12.24 -3.54
CA GLN A 49 5.64 11.96 -2.92
C GLN A 49 6.51 11.03 -3.77
N MET A 50 5.90 10.03 -4.42
CA MET A 50 6.61 9.02 -5.20
C MET A 50 6.77 9.38 -6.69
N GLY A 51 6.25 10.53 -7.13
CA GLY A 51 6.31 10.94 -8.54
C GLY A 51 5.55 10.01 -9.49
N VAL A 52 4.47 9.39 -9.02
CA VAL A 52 3.64 8.44 -9.80
C VAL A 52 2.19 8.91 -9.86
N THR A 53 1.37 8.25 -10.69
CA THR A 53 -0.06 8.56 -10.75
C THR A 53 -0.82 7.92 -9.57
N LYS A 54 -1.93 8.54 -9.16
CA LYS A 54 -2.85 7.95 -8.18
C LYS A 54 -3.37 6.57 -8.61
N GLN A 55 -3.52 6.34 -9.91
CA GLN A 55 -3.92 5.04 -10.46
C GLN A 55 -2.84 3.98 -10.20
N ASN A 56 -1.55 4.29 -10.39
CA ASN A 56 -0.45 3.38 -10.08
C ASN A 56 -0.45 3.00 -8.60
N VAL A 57 -0.64 3.96 -7.71
CA VAL A 57 -0.78 3.71 -6.26
C VAL A 57 -1.96 2.78 -5.99
N GLY A 58 -3.13 3.06 -6.56
CA GLY A 58 -4.32 2.22 -6.40
C GLY A 58 -4.13 0.78 -6.88
N LEU A 59 -3.43 0.58 -8.00
CA LEU A 59 -3.11 -0.76 -8.54
C LEU A 59 -2.12 -1.50 -7.64
N ALA A 60 -1.05 -0.83 -7.19
CA ALA A 60 -0.04 -1.39 -6.29
C ALA A 60 -0.67 -1.80 -4.94
N SER A 61 -1.44 -0.91 -4.31
CA SER A 61 -2.16 -1.23 -3.08
C SER A 61 -3.16 -2.38 -3.29
N LYS A 62 -3.89 -2.40 -4.42
CA LYS A 62 -4.80 -3.51 -4.71
C LYS A 62 -4.06 -4.83 -4.85
N ALA A 63 -2.93 -4.87 -5.54
CA ALA A 63 -2.12 -6.06 -5.72
C ALA A 63 -1.60 -6.62 -4.38
N ILE A 64 -1.12 -5.77 -3.48
CA ILE A 64 -0.70 -6.17 -2.12
C ILE A 64 -1.90 -6.66 -1.28
N TRP A 65 -3.09 -6.11 -1.47
CA TRP A 65 -4.24 -6.55 -0.67
C TRP A 65 -4.80 -7.93 -1.08
N THR A 66 -4.55 -8.37 -2.31
CA THR A 66 -5.19 -9.56 -2.89
C THR A 66 -4.23 -10.69 -3.24
N PHE A 67 -2.96 -10.62 -2.83
CA PHE A 67 -1.99 -11.68 -3.14
C PHE A 67 -2.06 -12.86 -2.18
#